data_AF-A0A5P6P8H5-F1
#
_entry.id   AF-A0A5P6P8H5-F1
#
_cell.length_a   1.000
_cell.length_b   1.000
_cell.length_c   1.000
_cell.angle_alpha   90.00
_cell.angle_beta   90.00
_cell.angle_gamma   90.00
#
_symmetry.space_group_name_H-M   'P 1'
#
loop_
_entity.id
_entity.type
_entity.pdbx_description
1 polymer ?
#
loop_
_entity_poly.entity_id
_entity_poly.type
_entity_poly.pdbx_seq_one_letter_code
_entity_poly.pdbx_strand_id
1 'polypeptide(L)'
;MTLRWVSAGLGLLVLGLLILGAVTTSAQQTPPQPHQAAPSPQQVAAKPANIDRNGVLMLIRSTLLALDHANKTGNYTVLRDLGAPGFQVNTAAKLAEIFATQRGDKLDISGVAVIDPQLSLLPQIEPNGLLHMAGFFPSVPSQVNFELLFAPVEGQWRVIGVSLSVGQSSPVAPPAPEVPPGKAVVSQKQAAPPKPPLPSK
;
A
#
# COMPACT_ATOMS: atom_id res chain seq x y z
N MET A 1 48.99 -22.41 -23.44
CA MET A 1 48.27 -22.18 -24.71
C MET A 1 47.09 -21.27 -24.43
N THR A 2 47.23 -19.95 -24.22
CA THR A 2 47.57 -18.85 -25.16
C THR A 2 46.77 -18.86 -26.46
N LEU A 3 45.78 -17.98 -26.60
CA LEU A 3 45.82 -16.92 -27.61
C LEU A 3 44.79 -15.80 -27.33
N ARG A 4 45.32 -14.59 -27.16
CA ARG A 4 44.61 -13.30 -27.16
C ARG A 4 44.46 -12.86 -28.62
N TRP A 5 43.39 -12.15 -28.98
CA TRP A 5 43.38 -11.26 -30.14
C TRP A 5 42.89 -9.88 -29.74
N VAL A 6 43.72 -8.90 -30.09
CA VAL A 6 43.57 -7.44 -29.92
C VAL A 6 43.40 -6.86 -31.33
N SER A 7 42.60 -5.80 -31.47
CA SER A 7 42.83 -4.58 -32.30
C SER A 7 41.54 -3.75 -32.28
N ALA A 8 41.46 -2.53 -31.74
CA ALA A 8 42.18 -1.28 -32.04
C ALA A 8 41.91 -0.77 -33.47
N GLY A 9 41.04 0.23 -33.59
CA GLY A 9 40.83 1.03 -34.79
C GLY A 9 40.88 2.50 -34.41
N LEU A 10 42.00 3.16 -34.74
CA LEU A 10 42.26 4.58 -34.61
C LEU A 10 42.53 5.13 -36.02
N GLY A 11 41.91 6.26 -36.36
CA GLY A 11 42.17 7.05 -37.57
C GLY A 11 40.99 7.99 -37.82
N LEU A 12 41.10 9.27 -38.15
CA LEU A 12 42.24 10.00 -38.70
C LEU A 12 42.02 11.51 -38.44
N LEU A 13 43.12 12.21 -38.22
CA LEU A 13 43.26 13.67 -38.15
C LEU A 13 42.90 14.36 -39.48
N VAL A 14 42.25 15.52 -39.41
CA VAL A 14 42.37 16.57 -40.43
C VAL A 14 42.77 17.86 -39.73
N LEU A 15 43.95 18.37 -40.12
CA LEU A 15 44.57 19.61 -39.68
C LEU A 15 44.24 20.70 -40.70
N GLY A 16 43.70 21.83 -40.25
CA GLY A 16 43.50 23.04 -41.05
C GLY A 16 43.93 24.27 -40.24
N LEU A 17 44.74 25.12 -40.86
CA LEU A 17 45.65 26.11 -40.27
C LEU A 17 45.08 27.56 -40.35
N LEU A 18 45.41 28.39 -39.34
CA LEU A 18 45.47 29.88 -39.28
C LEU A 18 44.19 30.70 -39.49
N ILE A 19 43.85 31.67 -38.59
CA ILE A 19 44.17 33.12 -38.66
C ILE A 19 43.97 33.82 -37.27
N LEU A 20 44.73 34.89 -37.05
CA LEU A 20 44.76 35.88 -35.96
C LEU A 20 43.40 36.51 -35.57
N GLY A 21 43.21 36.79 -34.28
CA GLY A 21 42.18 37.72 -33.79
C GLY A 21 42.03 37.71 -32.27
N ALA A 22 42.75 38.58 -31.57
CA ALA A 22 42.47 38.89 -30.17
C ALA A 22 41.18 39.70 -30.08
N VAL A 23 40.09 39.08 -29.64
CA VAL A 23 38.86 39.78 -29.23
C VAL A 23 38.64 39.55 -27.75
N THR A 24 39.05 40.52 -26.94
CA THR A 24 38.57 40.65 -25.56
C THR A 24 37.10 41.02 -25.64
N THR A 25 36.22 40.02 -25.62
CA THR A 25 34.79 40.25 -25.56
C THR A 25 34.38 40.23 -24.10
N SER A 26 34.06 41.41 -23.58
CA SER A 26 33.48 41.66 -22.28
C SER A 26 32.27 40.73 -22.06
N ALA A 27 32.30 39.90 -21.03
CA ALA A 27 31.14 39.13 -20.60
C ALA A 27 30.08 40.11 -20.08
N GLN A 28 29.13 40.48 -20.93
CA GLN A 28 27.94 41.23 -20.53
C GLN A 28 27.00 40.23 -19.84
N GLN A 29 26.99 40.25 -18.51
CA GLN A 29 26.03 39.50 -17.70
C GLN A 29 24.63 40.07 -17.95
N THR A 30 23.85 39.38 -18.77
CA THR A 30 22.40 39.64 -18.90
C THR A 30 21.76 39.46 -17.53
N PRO A 31 20.91 40.40 -17.05
CA PRO A 31 20.14 40.21 -15.83
C PRO A 31 19.33 38.91 -15.91
N PRO A 32 19.18 38.14 -14.82
CA PRO A 32 18.33 36.96 -14.83
C PRO A 32 16.90 37.39 -15.14
N GLN A 33 16.43 37.05 -16.34
CA GLN A 33 15.02 37.12 -16.68
C GLN A 33 14.24 36.26 -15.67
N PRO A 34 13.13 36.75 -15.10
CA PRO A 34 12.25 35.91 -14.32
C PRO A 34 11.79 34.79 -15.24
N HIS A 35 12.29 33.58 -14.99
CA HIS A 35 11.81 32.39 -15.65
C HIS A 35 10.33 32.29 -15.31
N GLN A 36 9.47 32.54 -16.30
CA GLN A 36 8.09 32.07 -16.24
C GLN A 36 8.20 30.57 -16.00
N ALA A 37 7.75 30.13 -14.83
CA ALA A 37 7.72 28.72 -14.48
C ALA A 37 6.96 28.01 -15.60
N ALA A 38 7.67 27.18 -16.37
CA ALA A 38 7.01 26.24 -17.27
C ALA A 38 6.00 25.44 -16.43
N PRO A 39 4.77 25.23 -16.92
CA PRO A 39 3.82 24.39 -16.19
C PRO A 39 4.49 23.05 -15.94
N SER A 40 4.65 22.68 -14.67
CA SER A 40 5.12 21.37 -14.28
C SER A 40 4.25 20.33 -15.00
N PRO A 41 4.83 19.26 -15.59
CA PRO A 41 4.02 18.19 -16.16
C PRO A 41 3.05 17.75 -15.07
N GLN A 42 1.75 17.95 -15.34
CA GLN A 42 0.68 17.63 -14.41
C GLN A 42 0.82 16.15 -14.07
N GLN A 43 1.36 15.88 -12.89
CA GLN A 43 1.48 14.55 -12.36
C GLN A 43 0.05 14.04 -12.20
N VAL A 44 -0.37 13.16 -13.10
CA VAL A 44 -1.71 12.58 -13.08
C VAL A 44 -1.87 11.94 -11.71
N ALA A 45 -2.70 12.52 -10.87
CA ALA A 45 -2.92 12.07 -9.50
C ALA A 45 -4.02 11.01 -9.47
N ALA A 46 -3.97 10.12 -8.48
CA ALA A 46 -5.06 9.19 -8.22
C ALA A 46 -6.36 9.96 -7.90
N LYS A 47 -7.50 9.40 -8.34
CA LYS A 47 -8.82 9.99 -8.18
C LYS A 47 -9.72 9.08 -7.34
N PRO A 48 -10.56 9.60 -6.42
CA PRO A 48 -11.55 8.78 -5.72
C PRO A 48 -12.41 7.96 -6.69
N ALA A 49 -12.60 6.68 -6.39
CA ALA A 49 -13.42 5.80 -7.22
C ALA A 49 -14.91 6.03 -6.94
N ASN A 50 -15.73 6.03 -8.00
CA ASN A 50 -17.19 6.07 -7.87
C ASN A 50 -17.73 4.64 -7.65
N ILE A 51 -17.57 4.14 -6.43
CA ILE A 51 -18.07 2.83 -6.00
C ILE A 51 -18.73 3.00 -4.62
N ASP A 52 -19.89 2.38 -4.45
CA ASP A 52 -20.62 2.44 -3.18
C ASP A 52 -20.02 1.50 -2.14
N ARG A 53 -20.44 1.64 -0.88
CA ARG A 53 -19.94 0.82 0.22
C ARG A 53 -20.13 -0.68 -0.05
N ASN A 54 -21.28 -1.07 -0.60
CA ASN A 54 -21.57 -2.49 -0.84
C ASN A 54 -20.68 -3.05 -1.94
N GLY A 55 -20.45 -2.31 -3.03
CA GLY A 55 -19.50 -2.68 -4.07
C GLY A 55 -18.08 -2.91 -3.52
N VAL A 56 -17.60 -2.01 -2.67
CA VAL A 56 -16.29 -2.16 -2.00
C VAL A 56 -16.24 -3.44 -1.17
N LEU A 57 -17.26 -3.68 -0.34
CA LEU A 57 -17.32 -4.88 0.49
C LEU A 57 -17.40 -6.16 -0.32
N MET A 58 -18.14 -6.17 -1.43
CA MET A 58 -18.18 -7.33 -2.33
C MET A 58 -16.81 -7.63 -2.94
N LEU A 59 -16.08 -6.61 -3.42
CA LEU A 59 -14.75 -6.81 -4.02
C LEU A 59 -13.74 -7.36 -3.01
N ILE A 60 -13.73 -6.80 -1.80
CA ILE A 60 -12.85 -7.26 -0.72
C ILE A 60 -13.21 -8.69 -0.32
N ARG A 61 -14.48 -8.96 0.02
CA ARG A 61 -14.91 -10.27 0.53
C ARG A 61 -14.77 -11.38 -0.50
N SER A 62 -15.20 -11.14 -1.74
CA SER A 62 -15.10 -12.16 -2.80
C SER A 62 -13.65 -12.60 -3.03
N THR A 63 -12.72 -11.65 -3.05
CA THR A 63 -11.29 -11.92 -3.24
C THR A 63 -10.69 -12.66 -2.05
N LEU A 64 -10.91 -12.16 -0.83
CA LEU A 64 -10.29 -12.73 0.37
C LEU A 64 -10.88 -14.08 0.76
N LEU A 65 -12.18 -14.32 0.52
CA LEU A 65 -12.80 -15.63 0.73
C LEU A 65 -12.36 -16.65 -0.34
N ALA A 66 -12.17 -16.23 -1.58
CA ALA A 66 -11.58 -17.11 -2.60
C ALA A 66 -10.16 -17.53 -2.21
N LEU A 67 -9.36 -16.60 -1.65
CA LEU A 67 -8.03 -16.90 -1.12
C LEU A 67 -8.09 -17.82 0.11
N ASP A 68 -9.01 -17.59 1.04
CA ASP A 68 -9.21 -18.46 2.22
C ASP A 68 -9.49 -19.91 1.81
N HIS A 69 -10.45 -20.10 0.90
CA HIS A 69 -10.78 -21.42 0.36
C HIS A 69 -9.58 -22.05 -0.37
N ALA A 70 -8.82 -21.26 -1.13
CA ALA A 70 -7.63 -21.74 -1.82
C ALA A 70 -6.53 -22.20 -0.84
N ASN A 71 -6.30 -21.45 0.24
CA ASN A 71 -5.35 -21.82 1.30
C ASN A 71 -5.78 -23.13 1.98
N LYS A 72 -7.07 -23.27 2.31
CA LYS A 72 -7.62 -24.45 3.00
C LYS A 72 -7.62 -25.71 2.15
N THR A 73 -7.87 -25.58 0.84
CA THR A 73 -8.00 -26.73 -0.07
C THR A 73 -6.75 -27.01 -0.91
N GLY A 74 -5.84 -26.04 -1.01
CA GLY A 74 -4.76 -26.05 -2.00
C GLY A 74 -5.21 -25.74 -3.43
N ASN A 75 -6.50 -25.43 -3.65
CA ASN A 75 -7.04 -25.15 -4.99
C ASN A 75 -7.15 -23.64 -5.26
N TYR A 76 -6.21 -23.12 -6.04
CA TYR A 76 -6.14 -21.70 -6.40
C TYR A 76 -6.80 -21.36 -7.74
N THR A 77 -7.44 -22.32 -8.43
CA THR A 77 -8.02 -22.04 -9.75
C THR A 77 -9.14 -21.01 -9.67
N VAL A 78 -9.98 -21.06 -8.64
CA VAL A 78 -11.07 -20.08 -8.47
C VAL A 78 -10.53 -18.66 -8.31
N LEU A 79 -9.54 -18.45 -7.42
CA LEU A 79 -8.92 -17.13 -7.25
C LEU A 79 -8.27 -16.65 -8.56
N ARG A 80 -7.54 -17.51 -9.26
CA ARG A 80 -6.95 -17.21 -10.57
C ARG A 80 -8.04 -16.79 -11.56
N ASP A 81 -9.07 -17.61 -11.69
CA ASP A 81 -10.09 -17.49 -12.73
C ASP A 81 -11.00 -16.29 -12.48
N LEU A 82 -11.19 -15.85 -11.22
CA LEU A 82 -11.86 -14.60 -10.85
C LEU A 82 -11.04 -13.35 -11.21
N GLY A 83 -9.72 -13.46 -11.30
CA GLY A 83 -8.83 -12.36 -11.59
C GLY A 83 -8.85 -11.88 -13.04
N ALA A 84 -8.39 -10.66 -13.26
CA ALA A 84 -8.20 -10.06 -14.58
C ALA A 84 -7.21 -10.87 -15.44
N PRO A 85 -7.18 -10.71 -16.77
CA PRO A 85 -6.21 -11.41 -17.63
C PRO A 85 -4.75 -11.28 -17.15
N GLY A 86 -4.36 -10.11 -16.64
CA GLY A 86 -3.04 -9.88 -16.06
C GLY A 86 -2.77 -10.65 -14.76
N PHE A 87 -3.80 -11.06 -14.02
CA PHE A 87 -3.69 -11.95 -12.86
C PHE A 87 -3.64 -13.43 -13.27
N GLN A 88 -4.39 -13.78 -14.32
CA GLN A 88 -4.51 -15.15 -14.85
C GLN A 88 -3.21 -15.69 -15.46
N VAL A 89 -2.20 -14.83 -15.68
CA VAL A 89 -0.83 -15.26 -16.01
C VAL A 89 -0.23 -16.15 -14.92
N ASN A 90 -0.72 -16.07 -13.68
CA ASN A 90 -0.35 -16.98 -12.61
C ASN A 90 -0.98 -18.36 -12.82
N THR A 91 -0.20 -19.42 -12.61
CA THR A 91 -0.74 -20.78 -12.50
C THR A 91 -1.27 -21.02 -11.08
N ALA A 92 -2.15 -22.00 -10.90
CA ALA A 92 -2.60 -22.40 -9.56
C ALA A 92 -1.43 -22.82 -8.66
N ALA A 93 -0.42 -23.51 -9.23
CA ALA A 93 0.80 -23.86 -8.52
C ALA A 93 1.59 -22.61 -8.09
N LYS A 94 1.70 -21.61 -8.97
CA LYS A 94 2.40 -20.36 -8.63
C LYS A 94 1.72 -19.60 -7.50
N LEU A 95 0.38 -19.52 -7.50
CA LEU A 95 -0.37 -18.93 -6.41
C LEU A 95 -0.20 -19.73 -5.11
N ALA A 96 -0.18 -21.07 -5.17
CA ALA A 96 0.06 -21.91 -4.01
C ALA A 96 1.45 -21.70 -3.37
N GLU A 97 2.47 -21.40 -4.19
CA GLU A 97 3.79 -21.02 -3.70
C GLU A 97 3.78 -19.63 -3.04
N ILE A 98 3.15 -18.64 -3.68
CA ILE A 98 3.07 -17.26 -3.17
C ILE A 98 2.41 -17.23 -1.79
N PHE A 99 1.33 -17.99 -1.61
CA PHE A 99 0.56 -18.03 -0.36
C PHE A 99 0.94 -19.19 0.57
N ALA A 100 2.08 -19.86 0.31
CA ALA A 100 2.52 -21.01 1.09
C ALA A 100 2.68 -20.69 2.58
N THR A 101 3.21 -19.51 2.91
CA THR A 101 3.39 -19.05 4.29
C THR A 101 2.05 -18.90 5.01
N GLN A 102 1.08 -18.19 4.43
CA GLN A 102 -0.23 -17.98 5.07
C GLN A 102 -0.97 -19.29 5.29
N ARG A 103 -0.85 -20.24 4.34
CA ARG A 103 -1.39 -21.59 4.49
C ARG A 103 -0.66 -22.39 5.57
N GLY A 104 0.67 -22.32 5.62
CA GLY A 104 1.50 -23.00 6.62
C GLY A 104 1.19 -22.52 8.04
N ASP A 105 1.01 -21.22 8.20
CA ASP A 105 0.64 -20.55 9.45
C ASP A 105 -0.83 -20.77 9.84
N LYS A 106 -1.60 -21.47 8.99
CA LYS A 106 -3.05 -21.69 9.16
C LYS A 106 -3.81 -20.39 9.42
N LEU A 107 -3.43 -19.33 8.71
CA LEU A 107 -4.09 -18.04 8.84
C LEU A 107 -5.58 -18.19 8.50
N ASP A 108 -6.44 -17.98 9.48
CA ASP A 108 -7.88 -18.03 9.27
C ASP A 108 -8.38 -16.69 8.75
N ILE A 109 -8.74 -16.66 7.47
CA ILE A 109 -9.25 -15.47 6.80
C ILE A 109 -10.78 -15.51 6.77
N SER A 110 -11.43 -16.59 7.22
CA SER A 110 -12.89 -16.73 7.14
C SER A 110 -13.68 -15.65 7.88
N GLY A 111 -13.09 -15.04 8.92
CA GLY A 111 -13.69 -13.93 9.66
C GLY A 111 -14.06 -12.73 8.80
N VAL A 112 -13.44 -12.55 7.63
CA VAL A 112 -13.77 -11.46 6.69
C VAL A 112 -15.21 -11.53 6.15
N ALA A 113 -15.86 -12.70 6.26
CA ALA A 113 -17.26 -12.88 5.87
C ALA A 113 -18.23 -12.07 6.75
N VAL A 114 -17.89 -11.85 8.02
CA VAL A 114 -18.81 -11.28 9.02
C VAL A 114 -18.29 -10.00 9.68
N ILE A 115 -16.99 -9.73 9.57
CA ILE A 115 -16.36 -8.51 10.06
C ILE A 115 -16.32 -7.48 8.94
N ASP A 116 -16.56 -6.21 9.27
CA ASP A 116 -16.37 -5.10 8.35
C ASP A 116 -14.91 -4.61 8.39
N PRO A 117 -14.25 -4.41 7.23
CA PRO A 117 -12.89 -3.89 7.18
C PRO A 117 -12.84 -2.41 7.57
N GLN A 118 -11.72 -1.99 8.15
CA GLN A 118 -11.33 -0.59 8.26
C GLN A 118 -10.38 -0.25 7.12
N LEU A 119 -10.74 0.72 6.28
CA LEU A 119 -9.93 1.12 5.13
C LEU A 119 -8.86 2.12 5.58
N SER A 120 -7.59 1.78 5.34
CA SER A 120 -6.46 2.69 5.47
C SER A 120 -6.22 3.48 4.18
N LEU A 121 -6.63 2.92 3.04
CA LEU A 121 -6.65 3.57 1.75
C LEU A 121 -8.05 3.43 1.16
N LEU A 122 -8.75 4.57 1.04
CA LEU A 122 -10.06 4.60 0.39
C LEU A 122 -9.95 4.22 -1.09
N PRO A 123 -11.02 3.64 -1.68
CA PRO A 123 -11.04 3.22 -3.07
C PRO A 123 -10.70 4.39 -4.00
N GLN A 124 -9.64 4.24 -4.78
CA GLN A 124 -9.21 5.25 -5.76
C GLN A 124 -8.77 4.60 -7.06
N ILE A 125 -8.92 5.34 -8.15
CA ILE A 125 -8.42 4.99 -9.48
C ILE A 125 -7.05 5.62 -9.63
N GLU A 126 -6.05 4.77 -9.76
CA GLU A 126 -4.67 5.16 -10.03
C GLU A 126 -4.52 5.67 -11.48
N PRO A 127 -3.42 6.38 -11.81
CA PRO A 127 -3.18 6.92 -13.16
C PRO A 127 -3.14 5.84 -14.26
N ASN A 128 -2.82 4.60 -13.90
CA ASN A 128 -2.83 3.45 -14.80
C ASN A 128 -4.23 2.81 -14.97
N GLY A 129 -5.27 3.39 -14.37
CA GLY A 129 -6.65 2.92 -14.45
C GLY A 129 -7.00 1.79 -13.48
N LEU A 130 -6.09 1.39 -12.61
CA LEU A 130 -6.37 0.36 -11.60
C LEU A 130 -7.15 0.96 -10.42
N LEU A 131 -8.14 0.21 -9.94
CA LEU A 131 -8.77 0.49 -8.66
C LEU A 131 -7.88 -0.07 -7.55
N HIS A 132 -7.51 0.79 -6.61
CA HIS A 132 -6.62 0.48 -5.49
C HIS A 132 -7.31 0.79 -4.17
N MET A 133 -7.22 -0.15 -3.22
CA MET A 133 -7.68 0.01 -1.85
C MET A 133 -6.88 -0.86 -0.90
N ALA A 134 -6.78 -0.41 0.34
CA ALA A 134 -6.06 -1.10 1.40
C ALA A 134 -6.76 -0.90 2.74
N GLY A 135 -6.54 -1.82 3.66
CA GLY A 135 -7.16 -1.76 4.97
C GLY A 135 -6.80 -2.95 5.83
N PHE A 136 -7.59 -3.14 6.88
CA PHE A 136 -7.41 -4.26 7.79
C PHE A 136 -8.75 -4.72 8.37
N PHE A 137 -8.80 -5.98 8.80
CA PHE A 137 -9.88 -6.53 9.60
C PHE A 137 -9.45 -6.51 11.07
N PRO A 138 -10.15 -5.76 11.94
CA PRO A 138 -9.81 -5.71 13.36
C PRO A 138 -10.15 -7.04 14.03
N SER A 139 -9.15 -7.67 14.66
CA SER A 139 -9.31 -8.81 15.57
C SER A 139 -8.27 -8.69 16.69
N VAL A 140 -8.33 -9.51 17.74
CA VAL A 140 -7.36 -9.53 18.86
C VAL A 140 -6.88 -10.97 19.04
N PRO A 141 -5.57 -11.22 19.21
CA PRO A 141 -4.45 -10.27 19.35
C PRO A 141 -3.78 -9.84 18.02
N SER A 142 -4.23 -10.39 16.90
CA SER A 142 -3.69 -10.07 15.57
C SER A 142 -4.78 -9.48 14.68
N GLN A 143 -4.38 -8.73 13.66
CA GLN A 143 -5.26 -8.23 12.59
C GLN A 143 -4.75 -8.69 11.23
N VAL A 144 -5.69 -8.82 10.29
CA VAL A 144 -5.37 -9.13 8.90
C VAL A 144 -5.33 -7.83 8.12
N ASN A 145 -4.16 -7.46 7.59
CA ASN A 145 -4.01 -6.31 6.70
C ASN A 145 -4.07 -6.79 5.26
N PHE A 146 -4.73 -6.01 4.40
CA PHE A 146 -4.85 -6.30 2.99
C PHE A 146 -4.55 -5.07 2.14
N GLU A 147 -4.07 -5.34 0.93
CA GLU A 147 -3.99 -4.38 -0.17
C GLU A 147 -4.45 -5.10 -1.44
N LEU A 148 -5.37 -4.45 -2.17
CA LEU A 148 -6.04 -5.03 -3.31
C LEU A 148 -5.97 -4.07 -4.49
N LEU A 149 -5.63 -4.61 -5.66
CA LEU A 149 -5.70 -3.92 -6.94
C LEU A 149 -6.70 -4.65 -7.83
N PHE A 150 -7.52 -3.89 -8.55
CA PHE A 150 -8.47 -4.40 -9.53
C PHE A 150 -8.28 -3.70 -10.87
N ALA A 151 -8.35 -4.47 -11.95
CA ALA A 151 -8.38 -3.96 -13.31
C ALA A 151 -9.82 -3.93 -13.84
N PRO A 152 -10.18 -2.95 -14.68
CA PRO A 152 -11.48 -2.93 -15.34
C PRO A 152 -11.46 -3.92 -16.51
N VAL A 153 -12.34 -4.91 -16.49
CA VAL A 153 -12.48 -5.93 -17.53
C VAL A 153 -13.96 -6.08 -17.84
N GLU A 154 -14.36 -5.77 -19.07
CA GLU A 154 -15.76 -5.88 -19.54
C GLU A 154 -16.77 -5.15 -18.62
N GLY A 155 -16.36 -3.98 -18.11
CA GLY A 155 -17.20 -3.19 -17.20
C GLY A 155 -17.28 -3.72 -15.78
N GLN A 156 -16.46 -4.71 -15.40
CA GLN A 156 -16.37 -5.27 -14.06
C GLN A 156 -14.97 -5.09 -13.47
N TRP A 157 -14.87 -4.82 -12.17
CA TRP A 157 -13.60 -4.80 -11.46
C TRP A 157 -13.16 -6.23 -11.16
N ARG A 158 -12.04 -6.65 -11.74
CA ARG A 158 -11.47 -7.99 -11.54
C ARG A 158 -10.11 -7.88 -10.87
N VAL A 159 -9.85 -8.74 -9.90
CA VAL A 159 -8.63 -8.67 -9.10
C VAL A 159 -7.38 -8.82 -9.97
N ILE A 160 -6.39 -7.95 -9.77
CA ILE A 160 -5.09 -8.00 -10.44
C ILE A 160 -3.91 -7.99 -9.47
N GLY A 161 -4.15 -7.66 -8.20
CA GLY A 161 -3.17 -7.77 -7.13
C GLY A 161 -3.84 -8.07 -5.80
N VAL A 162 -3.21 -8.95 -5.02
CA VAL A 162 -3.65 -9.32 -3.67
C VAL A 162 -2.43 -9.41 -2.77
N SER A 163 -2.44 -8.67 -1.67
CA SER A 163 -1.45 -8.77 -0.60
C SER A 163 -2.16 -9.01 0.72
N LEU A 164 -1.57 -9.86 1.56
CA LEU A 164 -2.08 -10.19 2.89
C LEU A 164 -0.93 -10.26 3.88
N SER A 165 -1.09 -9.63 5.04
CA SER A 165 -0.15 -9.76 6.15
C SER A 165 -0.87 -9.78 7.48
N VAL A 166 -0.24 -10.41 8.47
CA VAL A 166 -0.73 -10.43 9.85
C VAL A 166 0.02 -9.37 10.65
N GLY A 167 -0.71 -8.40 11.18
CA GLY A 167 -0.19 -7.40 12.10
C GLY A 167 -0.58 -7.71 13.54
N GLN A 168 0.12 -7.10 14.50
CA GLN A 168 -0.38 -7.07 15.88
C GLN A 168 -1.41 -5.96 16.03
N SER A 169 -2.47 -6.25 16.76
CA SER A 169 -3.52 -5.30 17.09
C SER A 169 -3.59 -5.10 18.60
N SER A 170 -3.77 -3.86 19.02
CA SER A 170 -4.12 -3.54 20.41
C SER A 170 -5.62 -3.27 20.49
N PRO A 171 -6.31 -3.67 21.58
CA PRO A 171 -7.72 -3.34 21.75
C PRO A 171 -7.94 -1.82 21.65
N VAL A 172 -8.67 -1.37 20.62
CA VAL A 172 -9.20 -0.01 20.59
C VAL A 172 -10.49 -0.03 21.37
N ALA A 173 -10.50 0.60 22.55
CA ALA A 173 -11.72 0.78 23.32
C ALA A 173 -12.72 1.58 22.46
N PRO A 174 -14.01 1.17 22.41
CA PRO A 174 -15.04 1.99 21.77
C PRO A 174 -14.94 3.44 22.27
N PRO A 175 -15.12 4.46 21.41
CA PRO A 175 -15.15 5.83 21.87
C PRO A 175 -16.21 5.92 22.98
N ALA A 176 -15.77 6.32 24.18
CA ALA A 176 -16.68 6.55 25.28
C ALA A 176 -17.74 7.56 24.83
N PRO A 177 -19.03 7.36 25.14
CA PRO A 177 -20.05 8.36 24.88
C PRO A 177 -19.55 9.70 25.41
N GLU A 178 -19.51 10.70 24.53
CA GLU A 178 -19.08 12.05 24.88
C GLU A 178 -20.04 12.56 25.97
N VAL A 179 -19.56 12.53 27.22
CA VAL A 179 -20.33 13.07 28.34
C VAL A 179 -20.43 14.57 28.08
N PRO A 180 -21.64 15.15 27.96
CA PRO A 180 -21.79 16.58 27.75
C PRO A 180 -20.99 17.35 28.81
N PRO A 181 -20.27 18.42 28.46
CA PRO A 181 -19.50 19.20 29.43
C PRO A 181 -20.47 19.91 30.37
N GLY A 182 -20.74 19.29 31.52
CA GLY A 182 -21.78 19.79 32.40
C GLY A 182 -22.05 18.94 33.63
N LYS A 183 -21.00 18.67 34.42
CA LYS A 183 -20.97 18.66 35.89
C LYS A 183 -19.66 18.02 36.34
N ALA A 184 -18.72 18.85 36.74
CA ALA A 184 -17.56 18.42 37.50
C ALA A 184 -18.04 17.66 38.74
N VAL A 185 -17.91 16.33 38.76
CA VAL A 185 -17.85 15.61 40.01
C VAL A 185 -16.47 15.88 40.55
N VAL A 186 -16.38 16.85 41.45
CA VAL A 186 -15.20 17.06 42.29
C VAL A 186 -14.87 15.72 42.92
N SER A 187 -13.78 15.09 42.48
CA SER A 187 -13.14 14.03 43.24
C SER A 187 -12.70 14.64 44.57
N GLN A 188 -13.55 14.54 45.58
CA GLN A 188 -13.09 14.63 46.95
C GLN A 188 -12.14 13.46 47.14
N LYS A 189 -10.84 13.78 47.12
CA LYS A 189 -9.76 12.93 47.59
C LYS A 189 -10.09 12.55 49.04
N GLN A 190 -10.75 11.40 49.22
CA GLN A 190 -10.97 10.80 50.52
C GLN A 190 -9.58 10.43 51.07
N ALA A 191 -9.09 11.24 52.01
CA ALA A 191 -7.88 10.95 52.76
C ALA A 191 -8.10 9.66 53.57
N ALA A 192 -7.16 8.73 53.49
CA ALA A 192 -7.17 7.50 54.26
C ALA A 192 -7.12 7.81 55.78
N PRO A 193 -7.85 7.08 56.63
CA PRO A 193 -7.76 7.26 58.07
C PRO A 193 -6.43 6.70 58.62
N PRO A 194 -5.84 7.32 59.66
CA PRO A 194 -4.60 6.85 60.26
C PRO A 194 -4.80 5.53 61.04
N LYS A 195 -3.78 4.66 61.00
CA LYS A 195 -3.73 3.39 61.74
C LYS A 195 -3.70 3.63 63.27
N PRO A 196 -4.41 2.83 64.09
CA PRO A 196 -4.27 2.86 65.54
C PRO A 196 -2.90 2.30 66.00
N PRO A 197 -2.36 2.75 67.17
CA PRO A 197 -1.12 2.23 67.71
C PRO A 197 -1.33 0.87 68.40
N LEU A 198 -0.32 0.00 68.28
CA LEU A 198 -0.21 -1.29 68.98
C LEU A 198 -0.04 -1.06 70.49
N PRO A 199 -0.78 -1.78 71.36
CA PRO A 199 -0.49 -1.79 72.79
C PRO A 199 0.64 -2.77 73.11
N SER A 200 1.63 -2.29 73.87
CA SER A 200 2.69 -3.11 74.47
C SER A 200 2.14 -3.88 75.68
N LYS A 201 2.40 -5.19 75.73
CA LYS A 201 2.66 -5.96 76.95
C LYS A 201 3.43 -7.22 76.62
#